data_AF-A0A527VTU9-F1
#
_entry.id   AF-A0A527VTU9-F1
#
_cell.length_a   1.000
_cell.length_b   1.000
_cell.length_c   1.000
_cell.angle_alpha   90.00
_cell.angle_beta   90.00
_cell.angle_gamma   90.00
#
_symmetry.space_group_name_H-M   'P 1'
#
loop_
_entity.id
_entity.type
_entity.pdbx_description
1 polymer ?
#
loop_
_entity_poly.entity_id
_entity_poly.type
_entity_poly.pdbx_seq_one_letter_code
_entity_poly.pdbx_strand_id
1 'polypeptide(L)'
;AIDFFEAGQNSEWLLPNRLYEGCRFGAVPISMAGTETGRFLKGQDIGVLLSEATPEGLEAMLGRMDQDRYRALKSRVLARNPRTWSYDRSDCAAFVEKLRGLTVMPSTFAAAA
;
A
#
# COMPACT_ATOMS: atom_id res chain seq x y z
N ALA A 1 -0.40 -7.42 0.65
CA ALA A 1 -0.50 -8.34 -0.50
C ALA A 1 0.91 -8.77 -0.89
N ILE A 2 1.07 -9.96 -1.45
CA ILE A 2 2.34 -10.45 -2.00
C ILE A 2 2.11 -10.65 -3.50
N ASP A 3 3.07 -10.24 -4.31
CA ASP A 3 3.09 -10.41 -5.76
C ASP A 3 4.34 -11.19 -6.14
N PHE A 4 4.17 -12.29 -6.88
CA PHE A 4 5.24 -13.18 -7.34
C PHE A 4 5.41 -13.18 -8.86
N PHE A 5 4.68 -12.31 -9.58
CA PHE A 5 4.67 -12.35 -11.04
C PHE A 5 6.01 -11.94 -11.66
N GLU A 6 6.67 -10.92 -11.10
CA GLU A 6 7.99 -10.43 -11.54
C GLU A 6 8.90 -10.19 -10.32
N ALA A 7 9.21 -11.25 -9.58
CA ALA A 7 10.09 -11.19 -8.41
C ALA A 7 11.46 -10.57 -8.77
N GLY A 8 11.94 -9.61 -7.97
CA GLY A 8 13.17 -8.85 -8.23
C GLY A 8 13.01 -7.66 -9.20
N GLN A 9 11.82 -7.42 -9.74
CA GLN A 9 11.51 -6.29 -10.62
C GLN A 9 10.33 -5.48 -10.07
N ASN A 10 9.26 -5.26 -10.85
CA ASN A 10 8.11 -4.45 -10.42
C ASN A 10 7.49 -4.93 -9.11
N SER A 11 7.50 -6.23 -8.84
CA SER A 11 6.91 -6.79 -7.62
C SER A 11 7.61 -6.30 -6.33
N GLU A 12 8.86 -5.82 -6.40
CA GLU A 12 9.53 -5.19 -5.25
C GLU A 12 9.08 -3.76 -4.98
N TRP A 13 8.66 -3.02 -6.01
CA TRP A 13 8.33 -1.59 -5.94
C TRP A 13 6.82 -1.31 -5.95
N LEU A 14 6.01 -2.33 -6.18
CA LEU A 14 4.58 -2.20 -6.35
C LEU A 14 3.84 -1.93 -5.02
N LEU A 15 2.95 -0.93 -5.06
CA LEU A 15 1.80 -0.83 -4.16
C LEU A 15 0.55 -1.29 -4.94
N PRO A 16 0.11 -2.55 -4.78
CA PRO A 16 -0.89 -3.13 -5.66
C PRO A 16 -2.30 -2.63 -5.28
N ASN A 17 -3.19 -2.52 -6.26
CA ASN A 17 -4.57 -2.05 -6.05
C ASN A 17 -5.30 -2.80 -4.90
N ARG A 18 -5.10 -4.13 -4.82
CA ARG A 18 -5.64 -4.99 -3.76
C ARG A 18 -5.22 -4.62 -2.34
N LEU A 19 -4.10 -3.93 -2.16
CA LEU A 19 -3.72 -3.35 -0.87
C LEU A 19 -4.76 -2.32 -0.44
N TYR A 20 -5.05 -1.36 -1.32
CA TYR A 20 -5.98 -0.27 -1.06
C TYR A 20 -7.42 -0.77 -0.91
N GLU A 21 -7.88 -1.62 -1.83
CA GLU A 21 -9.24 -2.18 -1.78
C GLU A 21 -9.47 -3.01 -0.53
N GLY A 22 -8.53 -3.89 -0.17
CA GLY A 22 -8.65 -4.72 1.02
C GLY A 22 -8.65 -3.88 2.30
N CYS A 23 -7.69 -2.95 2.42
CA CYS A 23 -7.57 -2.12 3.63
C CYS A 23 -8.74 -1.16 3.79
N ARG A 24 -9.35 -0.69 2.69
CA ARG A 24 -10.58 0.12 2.70
C ARG A 24 -11.73 -0.55 3.45
N PHE A 25 -11.77 -1.89 3.47
CA PHE A 25 -12.76 -2.69 4.17
C PHE A 25 -12.22 -3.43 5.40
N GLY A 26 -11.00 -3.08 5.85
CA GLY A 26 -10.39 -3.64 7.05
C GLY A 26 -9.80 -5.04 6.89
N ALA A 27 -9.55 -5.51 5.66
CA ALA A 27 -8.77 -6.72 5.47
C ALA A 27 -7.35 -6.50 5.99
N VAL A 28 -6.83 -7.45 6.78
CA VAL A 28 -5.46 -7.37 7.31
C VAL A 28 -4.49 -7.78 6.21
N PRO A 29 -3.64 -6.86 5.70
CA PRO A 29 -2.72 -7.18 4.62
C PRO A 29 -1.55 -8.00 5.14
N ILE A 30 -1.16 -9.04 4.40
CA ILE A 30 0.09 -9.78 4.60
C ILE A 30 1.03 -9.41 3.45
N SER A 31 2.29 -9.09 3.75
CA SER A 31 3.29 -8.78 2.72
C SER A 31 4.69 -9.23 3.12
N MET A 32 5.61 -9.19 2.16
CA MET A 32 7.03 -9.44 2.37
C MET A 32 7.70 -8.18 2.92
N ALA A 33 8.52 -8.31 3.95
CA ALA A 33 9.19 -7.18 4.60
C ALA A 33 10.14 -6.42 3.65
N GLY A 34 10.69 -7.10 2.65
CA GLY A 34 11.64 -6.55 1.67
C GLY A 34 11.01 -5.72 0.54
N THR A 35 9.68 -5.68 0.39
CA THR A 35 9.02 -4.96 -0.71
C THR A 35 8.53 -3.57 -0.31
N GLU A 36 8.18 -2.74 -1.29
CA GLU A 36 7.52 -1.44 -1.08
C GLU A 36 6.22 -1.58 -0.32
N THR A 37 5.41 -2.60 -0.64
CA THR A 37 4.22 -2.91 0.15
C THR A 37 4.60 -3.20 1.60
N GLY A 38 5.65 -3.98 1.87
CA GLY A 38 6.13 -4.23 3.23
C GLY A 38 6.55 -2.96 3.97
N ARG A 39 7.30 -2.07 3.30
CA ARG A 39 7.74 -0.79 3.87
C ARG A 39 6.57 0.15 4.16
N PHE A 40 5.62 0.26 3.23
CA PHE A 40 4.40 1.05 3.41
C PHE A 40 3.60 0.56 4.61
N LEU A 41 3.38 -0.75 4.73
CA LEU A 41 2.68 -1.35 5.86
C LEU A 41 3.40 -1.09 7.19
N LYS A 42 4.73 -1.23 7.22
CA LYS A 42 5.56 -0.92 8.40
C LYS A 42 5.42 0.53 8.84
N GLY A 43 5.48 1.47 7.89
CA GLY A 43 5.34 2.91 8.18
C GLY A 43 3.96 3.29 8.73
N GLN A 44 2.95 2.49 8.44
CA GLN A 44 1.57 2.69 8.89
C GLN A 44 1.20 1.87 10.15
N ASP A 45 2.11 1.04 10.66
CA ASP A 45 1.88 0.08 11.77
C ASP A 45 0.66 -0.84 11.57
N ILE A 46 0.54 -1.40 10.37
CA ILE A 46 -0.58 -2.26 9.99
C ILE A 46 -0.11 -3.53 9.27
N GLY A 47 -0.98 -4.54 9.29
CA GLY A 47 -0.74 -5.80 8.59
C GLY A 47 0.27 -6.70 9.27
N VAL A 48 0.73 -7.69 8.52
CA VAL A 48 1.72 -8.68 8.95
C VAL A 48 2.81 -8.77 7.90
N LEU A 49 4.06 -8.77 8.36
CA LEU A 49 5.23 -8.85 7.50
C LEU A 49 5.90 -10.21 7.64
N LEU A 50 6.12 -10.88 6.52
CA LEU A 50 6.91 -12.09 6.40
C LEU A 50 8.33 -11.71 5.96
N SER A 51 9.36 -12.33 6.54
CA SER A 51 10.72 -12.24 6.01
C SER A 51 10.82 -12.93 4.67
N GLU A 52 10.22 -14.13 4.58
CA GLU A 52 10.13 -14.95 3.37
C GLU A 52 8.74 -15.58 3.27
N ALA A 53 8.27 -15.79 2.03
CA ALA A 53 6.95 -16.37 1.77
C ALA A 53 7.02 -17.89 1.59
N THR A 54 7.59 -18.57 2.57
CA THR A 54 7.61 -20.04 2.60
C THR A 54 6.36 -20.59 3.31
N PRO A 55 6.00 -21.87 3.07
CA PRO A 55 4.95 -22.53 3.84
C PRO A 55 5.17 -22.45 5.35
N GLU A 56 6.40 -22.64 5.83
CA GLU A 56 6.75 -22.61 7.26
C GLU A 56 6.61 -21.21 7.84
N GLY A 57 6.96 -20.17 7.08
CA GLY A 57 6.78 -18.78 7.47
C GLY A 57 5.29 -18.43 7.61
N LEU A 58 4.46 -18.91 6.69
CA LEU A 58 3.01 -18.76 6.74
C LEU A 58 2.40 -19.53 7.91
N GLU A 59 2.81 -20.78 8.12
CA GLU A 59 2.34 -21.61 9.23
C GLU A 59 2.71 -21.01 10.58
N ALA A 60 3.97 -20.59 10.77
CA ALA A 60 4.41 -19.94 12.00
C ALA A 60 3.61 -18.65 12.27
N MET A 61 3.27 -17.90 11.23
CA MET A 61 2.48 -16.68 11.34
C MET A 61 1.01 -16.97 11.67
N LEU A 62 0.36 -17.84 10.90
CA LEU A 62 -1.06 -18.19 11.07
C LEU A 62 -1.31 -19.01 12.34
N GLY A 63 -0.39 -19.90 12.70
CA GLY A 63 -0.48 -20.73 13.93
C GLY A 63 -0.44 -19.92 15.22
N ARG A 64 0.09 -18.68 15.18
CA ARG A 64 0.04 -17.72 16.30
C ARG A 64 -1.08 -16.69 16.17
N MET A 65 -1.99 -16.87 15.22
CA MET A 65 -3.12 -15.98 14.98
C MET A 65 -4.35 -16.52 15.72
N ASP A 66 -4.71 -15.86 16.81
CA ASP A 66 -6.00 -16.05 17.46
C ASP A 66 -6.98 -14.94 17.07
N GLN A 67 -8.21 -15.04 17.60
CA GLN A 67 -9.27 -14.09 17.32
C GLN A 67 -8.95 -12.68 17.81
N ASP A 68 -8.33 -12.55 18.97
CA ASP A 68 -8.03 -11.25 19.59
C ASP A 68 -6.92 -10.52 18.84
N ARG A 69 -5.87 -11.25 18.46
CA ARG A 69 -4.78 -10.75 17.62
C ARG A 69 -5.29 -10.29 16.26
N TYR A 70 -6.14 -11.09 15.62
CA TYR A 70 -6.73 -10.69 14.34
C TYR A 70 -7.62 -9.45 14.48
N ARG A 71 -8.45 -9.38 15.52
CA ARG A 71 -9.28 -8.19 15.81
C ARG A 71 -8.43 -6.95 16.05
N ALA A 72 -7.34 -7.06 16.79
CA ALA A 72 -6.41 -5.96 17.02
C ALA A 72 -5.76 -5.47 15.72
N LEU A 73 -5.30 -6.40 14.86
CA LEU A 73 -4.76 -6.08 13.54
C LEU A 73 -5.79 -5.38 12.66
N LYS A 74 -7.01 -5.92 12.58
CA LYS A 74 -8.12 -5.33 11.81
C LYS A 74 -8.51 -3.94 12.32
N SER A 75 -8.55 -3.76 13.63
CA SER A 75 -8.82 -2.46 14.26
C SER A 75 -7.78 -1.41 13.86
N ARG A 76 -6.49 -1.77 13.84
CA ARG A 76 -5.43 -0.85 13.36
C ARG A 76 -5.61 -0.44 11.90
N VAL A 77 -5.98 -1.37 11.03
CA VAL A 77 -6.29 -1.06 9.62
C VAL A 77 -7.47 -0.10 9.50
N LEU A 78 -8.57 -0.38 10.21
CA LEU A 78 -9.78 0.45 10.20
C LEU A 78 -9.58 1.82 10.85
N ALA A 79 -8.61 1.96 11.74
CA ALA A 79 -8.24 3.23 12.36
C ALA A 79 -7.38 4.12 11.45
N ARG A 80 -6.95 3.66 10.27
CA ARG A 80 -6.27 4.53 9.30
C ARG A 80 -7.27 5.48 8.65
N ASN A 81 -6.78 6.65 8.24
CA ASN A 81 -7.60 7.62 7.52
C ASN A 81 -8.17 6.93 6.26
N PRO A 82 -9.51 6.92 6.05
CA PRO A 82 -10.09 6.32 4.84
C PRO A 82 -9.53 6.88 3.53
N ARG A 83 -9.06 8.13 3.54
CA ARG A 83 -8.40 8.80 2.41
C ARG A 83 -7.04 8.19 2.04
N THR A 84 -6.43 7.38 2.92
CA THR A 84 -5.25 6.57 2.59
C THR A 84 -5.57 5.49 1.56
N TRP A 85 -6.82 5.02 1.50
CA TRP A 85 -7.22 3.88 0.67
C TRP A 85 -8.02 4.27 -0.56
N SER A 86 -8.69 5.41 -0.52
CA SER A 86 -9.58 5.83 -1.59
C SER A 86 -9.51 7.33 -1.79
N TYR A 87 -9.43 7.72 -3.06
CA TYR A 87 -9.68 9.08 -3.49
C TYR A 87 -11.17 9.29 -3.78
N ASP A 88 -11.62 10.53 -3.62
CA ASP A 88 -12.96 10.96 -4.03
C ASP A 88 -12.91 12.07 -5.09
N ARG A 89 -14.08 12.63 -5.41
CA ARG A 89 -14.20 13.69 -6.43
C ARG A 89 -13.34 14.91 -6.11
N SER A 90 -13.18 15.27 -4.85
CA SER A 90 -12.38 16.43 -4.43
C SER A 90 -10.90 16.22 -4.72
N ASP A 91 -10.38 15.01 -4.52
CA ASP A 91 -9.00 14.64 -4.87
C ASP A 91 -8.78 14.76 -6.38
N CYS A 92 -9.70 14.22 -7.18
CA CYS A 92 -9.62 14.31 -8.64
C CYS A 92 -9.63 15.76 -9.11
N ALA A 93 -10.49 16.60 -8.53
CA ALA A 93 -10.53 18.03 -8.85
C ALA A 93 -9.23 18.76 -8.46
N ALA A 94 -8.70 18.50 -7.26
CA ALA A 94 -7.46 19.08 -6.79
C ALA A 94 -6.25 18.66 -7.66
N PHE A 95 -6.23 17.40 -8.10
CA PHE A 95 -5.20 16.91 -9.02
C PHE A 95 -5.24 17.64 -10.37
N VAL A 96 -6.43 17.77 -10.97
CA VAL A 96 -6.61 18.49 -12.24
C VAL A 96 -6.21 19.96 -12.10
N GLU A 97 -6.59 20.61 -11.00
CA GLU A 97 -6.23 22.01 -10.77
C GLU A 97 -4.72 22.20 -10.59
N LYS A 98 -4.06 21.27 -9.89
CA LYS A 98 -2.60 21.26 -9.80
C LYS A 98 -1.95 21.14 -11.17
N LEU A 99 -2.44 20.25 -12.04
CA LEU A 99 -1.92 20.09 -13.41
C LEU A 99 -2.13 21.37 -14.23
N ARG A 100 -3.30 22.02 -14.11
CA ARG A 100 -3.56 23.32 -14.76
C ARG A 100 -2.53 24.36 -14.35
N GLY A 101 -2.22 24.48 -13.06
CA GLY A 101 -1.22 25.42 -12.55
C GLY A 101 0.19 25.20 -13.13
N LEU A 102 0.58 23.94 -13.40
CA LEU A 102 1.87 23.62 -14.01
C LEU A 102 1.96 24.06 -15.48
N THR A 103 0.85 24.06 -16.21
CA THR A 103 0.82 24.52 -17.62
C THR A 103 0.89 26.03 -17.79
N VAL A 104 0.63 26.79 -16.72
CA VAL A 104 0.72 28.26 -16.72
C VAL A 104 2.15 28.74 -16.42
N MET A 105 3.04 27.84 -15.99
CA MET A 105 4.47 28.14 -15.88
C MET A 105 5.10 28.17 -17.28
N PRO A 106 5.90 29.20 -17.62
CA PRO A 106 6.64 29.23 -18.88
C PRO A 106 7.51 27.98 -19.00
N SER A 107 7.49 27.32 -20.16
CA SER A 107 8.31 26.15 -20.41
C SER A 107 9.80 26.55 -20.44
N THR A 108 10.51 26.34 -19.33
CA THR A 108 11.98 26.45 -19.31
C THR A 108 12.63 25.42 -20.25
N PHE A 109 11.89 24.39 -20.66
CA PHE A 109 12.34 23.35 -21.59
C PHE A 109 12.36 23.77 -23.06
N ALA A 110 11.75 24.89 -23.46
CA ALA A 110 11.71 25.32 -24.87
C ALA A 110 12.92 26.16 -25.31
N ALA A 111 13.81 26.55 -24.39
CA ALA A 111 14.91 27.49 -24.67
C ALA A 111 16.24 26.82 -25.04
N ALA A 112 16.28 25.50 -25.21
CA ALA A 112 17.49 24.76 -25.61
C ALA A 112 17.20 23.83 -26.80
N ALA A 113 16.95 24.44 -27.96
CA ALA A 113 16.99 23.79 -29.27
C ALA A 113 17.67 24.73 -30.28
#